data_AF-A0A9P8BID1-F1
#
_entry.id   AF-A0A9P8BID1-F1
#
_cell.length_a   1.000
_cell.length_b   1.000
_cell.length_c   1.000
_cell.angle_alpha   90.00
_cell.angle_beta   90.00
_cell.angle_gamma   90.00
#
_symmetry.space_group_name_H-M   'P 1'
#
loop_
_entity.id
_entity.type
_entity.pdbx_description
1 polymer ?
#
loop_
_entity_poly.entity_id
_entity_poly.type
_entity_poly.pdbx_seq_one_letter_code
_entity_poly.pdbx_strand_id
1 'polypeptide(L)'
;MTFHTPEFLKPATGVYLFRNAAGKTMIDLINGGSHEPRNAVEAYEKVSSSGFRNQYWYTVSAADSDNDNAFNIINIRTNTYLHLYRWTDCHTEKVQYRLTVKEKAVNADDQKRQEWLFRKSDDGYHRIQNLFSYNEDPLTGFLTLNEASGDNHVPIVGRLYANQLTQEWRLINRTRTGSEIEAMAEKTTFLKGAKNLLPSYPYLQIPNQMFLTIYKDAVKRGDIPGPNDSHFDKQHAFAFKDQVNKWANENLTANQFYMLTGMVFGVDGENPATALWGLKDDDLNAVIYFITQNVKLQVAAPAFTAKNAFF
;
A
#
# COMPACT_ATOMS: atom_id res chain seq x y z
N MET A 1 -34.91 -3.99 17.44
CA MET A 1 -33.87 -4.31 16.44
C MET A 1 -32.59 -4.51 17.24
N THR A 2 -32.16 -5.76 17.41
CA THR A 2 -30.98 -6.09 18.24
C THR A 2 -29.73 -5.79 17.42
N PHE A 3 -28.99 -4.74 17.78
CA PHE A 3 -27.69 -4.48 17.16
C PHE A 3 -26.73 -5.57 17.66
N HIS A 4 -26.49 -6.59 16.82
CA HIS A 4 -25.30 -7.41 17.00
C HIS A 4 -24.10 -6.48 16.86
N THR A 5 -23.33 -6.30 17.92
CA THR A 5 -22.06 -5.57 17.87
C THR A 5 -21.18 -6.30 16.86
N PRO A 6 -20.92 -5.73 15.66
CA PRO A 6 -20.13 -6.42 14.66
C PRO A 6 -18.73 -6.68 15.22
N GLU A 7 -18.20 -7.87 14.97
CA GLU A 7 -16.86 -8.27 15.35
C GLU A 7 -15.83 -7.27 14.77
N PHE A 8 -14.94 -6.76 15.65
CA PHE A 8 -13.80 -5.97 15.22
C PHE A 8 -12.76 -6.87 14.57
N LEU A 9 -12.26 -6.44 13.42
CA LEU A 9 -11.21 -7.12 12.68
C LEU A 9 -9.89 -6.39 12.88
N LYS A 10 -8.81 -7.16 12.92
CA LYS A 10 -7.45 -6.63 12.91
C LYS A 10 -6.85 -6.89 11.53
N PRO A 11 -6.90 -5.94 10.58
CA PRO A 11 -6.19 -6.11 9.32
C PRO A 11 -4.70 -6.32 9.61
N ALA A 12 -4.04 -7.11 8.78
CA ALA A 12 -2.59 -7.26 8.87
C ALA A 12 -1.92 -5.90 8.62
N THR A 13 -0.83 -5.62 9.32
CA THR A 13 0.00 -4.44 9.03
C THR A 13 0.52 -4.51 7.60
N GLY A 14 0.36 -3.43 6.83
CA GLY A 14 0.69 -3.46 5.41
C GLY A 14 0.14 -2.27 4.63
N VAL A 15 0.46 -2.21 3.34
CA VAL A 15 -0.05 -1.17 2.44
C VAL A 15 -1.25 -1.71 1.67
N TYR A 16 -2.32 -0.93 1.62
CA TYR A 16 -3.59 -1.31 1.02
C TYR A 16 -4.08 -0.27 0.02
N LEU A 17 -4.86 -0.76 -0.94
CA LEU A 17 -5.82 0.05 -1.68
C LEU A 17 -7.21 -0.22 -1.10
N PHE A 18 -7.98 0.82 -0.87
CA PHE A 18 -9.30 0.73 -0.27
C PHE A 18 -10.37 0.95 -1.34
N ARG A 19 -10.97 -0.13 -1.84
CA ARG A 19 -11.95 -0.06 -2.92
C ARG A 19 -13.37 -0.05 -2.38
N ASN A 20 -14.16 0.97 -2.74
CA ASN A 20 -15.56 1.03 -2.36
C ASN A 20 -16.40 -0.05 -3.09
N ALA A 21 -17.38 -0.63 -2.39
CA ALA A 21 -18.24 -1.67 -2.96
C ALA A 21 -19.24 -1.12 -3.98
N ALA A 22 -19.78 0.09 -3.77
CA ALA A 22 -20.74 0.73 -4.68
C ALA A 22 -20.05 1.31 -5.92
N GLY A 23 -19.21 2.33 -5.72
CA GLY A 23 -18.59 3.08 -6.81
C GLY A 23 -17.44 2.37 -7.51
N LYS A 24 -16.90 1.30 -6.91
CA LYS A 24 -15.70 0.59 -7.39
C LYS A 24 -14.44 1.46 -7.51
N THR A 25 -14.48 2.67 -6.94
CA THR A 25 -13.41 3.66 -6.82
C THR A 25 -12.54 3.40 -5.58
N MET A 26 -11.36 4.00 -5.53
CA MET A 26 -10.42 3.92 -4.40
C MET A 26 -10.44 5.19 -3.56
N ILE A 27 -10.08 5.09 -2.28
CA ILE A 27 -9.71 6.25 -1.47
C ILE A 27 -8.46 6.90 -2.07
N ASP A 28 -8.54 8.16 -2.46
CA ASP A 28 -7.43 8.98 -2.96
C ASP A 28 -7.28 10.26 -2.13
N LEU A 29 -6.04 10.71 -1.99
CA LEU A 29 -5.72 12.01 -1.42
C LEU A 29 -5.55 13.05 -2.53
N ILE A 30 -6.38 14.10 -2.50
CA ILE A 30 -6.43 15.14 -3.53
C ILE A 30 -5.07 15.83 -3.73
N ASN A 31 -4.77 16.18 -4.98
CA ASN A 31 -3.65 17.04 -5.39
C ASN A 31 -2.24 16.58 -4.95
N GLY A 32 -1.98 15.28 -4.90
CA GLY A 32 -0.65 14.79 -4.55
C GLY A 32 -0.34 14.91 -3.06
N GLY A 33 -1.31 15.33 -2.25
CA GLY A 33 -1.18 15.45 -0.83
C GLY A 33 -0.12 16.46 -0.40
N SER A 34 -0.27 17.73 -0.82
CA SER A 34 0.43 18.81 -0.12
C SER A 34 0.28 18.62 1.41
N HIS A 35 1.26 19.02 2.21
CA HIS A 35 1.16 18.92 3.68
C HIS A 35 0.09 19.85 4.27
N GLU A 36 -0.80 20.41 3.45
CA GLU A 36 -1.90 21.23 3.91
C GLU A 36 -2.89 20.37 4.70
N PRO A 37 -3.12 20.68 5.99
CA PRO A 37 -3.93 19.87 6.91
C PRO A 37 -5.44 19.83 6.57
N ARG A 38 -5.83 20.35 5.40
CA ARG A 38 -7.20 20.39 4.88
C ARG A 38 -7.36 19.63 3.56
N ASN A 39 -6.33 18.93 3.11
CA ASN A 39 -6.43 18.13 1.89
C ASN A 39 -7.51 17.07 2.06
N ALA A 40 -8.52 17.18 1.21
CA ALA A 40 -9.66 16.30 1.27
C ALA A 40 -9.35 14.95 0.65
N VAL A 41 -10.11 13.99 1.12
CA VAL A 41 -10.08 12.61 0.66
C VAL A 41 -11.27 12.41 -0.27
N GLU A 42 -11.01 11.86 -1.44
CA GLU A 42 -12.00 11.64 -2.48
C GLU A 42 -11.94 10.23 -3.03
N ALA A 43 -12.94 9.89 -3.84
CA ALA A 43 -12.98 8.66 -4.58
C ALA A 43 -12.37 8.88 -5.97
N TYR A 44 -11.50 7.95 -6.38
CA TYR A 44 -10.88 8.01 -7.70
C TYR A 44 -10.69 6.60 -8.27
N GLU A 45 -11.02 6.40 -9.54
CA GLU A 45 -11.05 5.08 -10.18
C GLU A 45 -9.65 4.47 -10.41
N LYS A 46 -8.65 5.32 -10.65
CA LYS A 46 -7.41 4.90 -11.33
C LYS A 46 -6.30 4.47 -10.38
N VAL A 47 -6.09 3.17 -10.28
CA VAL A 47 -4.79 2.59 -9.87
C VAL A 47 -3.95 2.43 -11.14
N SER A 48 -2.99 3.33 -11.36
CA SER A 48 -2.11 3.24 -12.53
C SER A 48 -1.03 2.18 -12.31
N SER A 49 -0.77 1.32 -13.30
CA SER A 49 0.40 0.44 -13.29
C SER A 49 1.72 1.23 -13.28
N SER A 50 1.68 2.50 -13.70
CA SER A 50 2.86 3.37 -13.81
C SER A 50 3.42 3.91 -12.50
N GLY A 51 2.80 3.65 -11.33
CA GLY A 51 3.42 3.99 -10.04
C GLY A 51 2.49 4.09 -8.84
N PHE A 52 3.09 4.39 -7.67
CA PHE A 52 2.38 4.65 -6.43
C PHE A 52 1.66 6.00 -6.49
N ARG A 53 0.33 5.95 -6.62
CA ARG A 53 -0.54 7.14 -6.53
C ARG A 53 -0.85 7.46 -5.08
N ASN A 54 -1.63 8.51 -4.86
CA ASN A 54 -2.07 8.92 -3.52
C ASN A 54 -3.17 8.00 -2.95
N GLN A 55 -3.35 6.81 -3.55
CA GLN A 55 -4.32 5.79 -3.19
C GLN A 55 -3.73 4.67 -2.33
N TYR A 56 -2.43 4.69 -2.10
CA TYR A 56 -1.74 3.68 -1.30
C TYR A 56 -1.68 4.14 0.15
N TRP A 57 -2.27 3.32 1.03
CA TRP A 57 -2.46 3.64 2.44
C TRP A 57 -1.89 2.52 3.30
N TYR A 58 -0.91 2.84 4.13
CA TYR A 58 -0.33 1.94 5.12
C TYR A 58 -1.24 1.86 6.36
N THR A 59 -1.65 0.65 6.72
CA THR A 59 -2.39 0.38 7.95
C THR A 59 -1.49 -0.28 8.97
N VAL A 60 -1.49 0.25 10.19
CA VAL A 60 -0.71 -0.27 11.32
C VAL A 60 -1.52 -0.11 12.60
N SER A 61 -1.35 -1.03 13.55
CA SER A 61 -1.96 -0.90 14.87
C SER A 61 -1.54 0.43 15.51
N ALA A 62 -2.51 1.13 16.12
CA ALA A 62 -2.26 2.39 16.80
C ALA A 62 -1.58 2.10 18.16
N ALA A 63 -0.25 2.04 18.17
CA ALA A 63 0.54 1.60 19.33
C ALA A 63 0.33 2.45 20.60
N ASP A 64 -0.06 3.72 20.42
CA ASP A 64 -0.29 4.68 21.50
C ASP A 64 -1.79 4.75 21.91
N SER A 65 -2.65 3.87 21.35
CA SER A 65 -4.10 3.89 21.60
C SER A 65 -4.48 3.08 22.83
N ASP A 66 -5.48 3.56 23.58
CA ASP A 66 -6.14 2.79 24.64
C ASP A 66 -7.06 1.67 24.10
N ASN A 67 -7.15 1.51 22.77
CA ASN A 67 -7.99 0.51 22.11
C ASN A 67 -7.15 -0.42 21.21
N ASP A 68 -7.02 -1.68 21.63
CA ASP A 68 -6.24 -2.71 20.91
C ASP A 68 -6.77 -3.07 19.51
N ASN A 69 -7.94 -2.55 19.12
CA ASN A 69 -8.53 -2.71 17.79
C ASN A 69 -8.41 -1.45 16.93
N ALA A 70 -7.75 -0.39 17.43
CA ALA A 70 -7.52 0.84 16.69
C ALA A 70 -6.31 0.73 15.76
N PHE A 71 -6.45 1.30 14.57
CA PHE A 71 -5.43 1.35 13.55
C PHE A 71 -5.26 2.78 13.05
N ASN A 72 -4.04 3.13 12.68
CA ASN A 72 -3.79 4.30 11.86
C ASN A 72 -3.82 3.91 10.39
N ILE A 73 -4.35 4.80 9.55
CA ILE A 73 -4.37 4.67 8.10
C ILE A 73 -3.55 5.84 7.53
N ILE A 74 -2.37 5.55 6.99
CA ILE A 74 -1.33 6.54 6.68
C ILE A 74 -1.10 6.55 5.18
N ASN A 75 -1.17 7.71 4.53
CA ASN A 75 -0.85 7.80 3.11
C ASN A 75 0.66 7.62 2.89
N ILE A 76 1.07 6.69 2.02
CA ILE A 76 2.50 6.35 1.92
C ILE A 76 3.36 7.46 1.30
N ARG A 77 2.74 8.35 0.50
CA ARG A 77 3.48 9.42 -0.18
C ARG A 77 3.74 10.60 0.73
N THR A 78 2.78 10.94 1.58
CA THR A 78 2.81 12.16 2.39
C THR A 78 3.12 11.91 3.85
N ASN A 79 3.06 10.66 4.32
CA ASN A 79 3.14 10.30 5.73
C ASN A 79 2.09 11.00 6.60
N THR A 80 0.94 11.34 6.01
CA THR A 80 -0.19 11.95 6.73
C THR A 80 -1.25 10.90 7.06
N TYR A 81 -1.87 11.05 8.21
CA TYR A 81 -2.83 10.15 8.82
C TYR A 81 -4.24 10.55 8.38
N LEU A 82 -5.02 9.56 7.96
CA LEU A 82 -6.45 9.74 7.70
C LEU A 82 -7.12 10.25 8.98
N HIS A 83 -7.79 11.39 8.89
CA HIS A 83 -8.30 12.12 10.04
C HIS A 83 -9.77 12.50 9.85
N LEU A 84 -10.60 12.19 10.85
CA LEU A 84 -12.01 12.61 10.87
C LEU A 84 -12.16 14.03 11.46
N TYR A 85 -12.44 14.99 10.59
CA TYR A 85 -12.73 16.36 11.00
C TYR A 85 -14.24 16.53 11.27
N ARG A 86 -14.58 16.96 12.49
CA ARG A 86 -15.94 17.30 12.91
C ARG A 86 -16.12 18.80 12.76
N TRP A 87 -17.18 19.22 12.07
CA TRP A 87 -17.63 20.61 12.10
C TRP A 87 -19.11 20.69 12.43
N THR A 88 -19.51 21.82 12.98
CA THR A 88 -20.90 22.21 13.13
C THR A 88 -21.19 23.27 12.08
N ASP A 89 -22.20 23.04 11.24
CA ASP A 89 -22.66 24.05 10.29
C ASP A 89 -23.32 25.18 11.06
N CYS A 90 -22.80 26.41 10.91
CA CYS A 90 -23.29 27.59 11.65
C CYS A 90 -24.72 28.01 11.27
N HIS A 91 -25.26 27.52 10.15
CA HIS A 91 -26.62 27.83 9.72
C HIS A 91 -27.63 26.75 10.11
N THR A 92 -27.18 25.49 10.21
CA THR A 92 -28.09 24.36 10.49
C THR A 92 -27.90 23.74 11.87
N GLU A 93 -26.85 24.12 12.60
CA GLU A 93 -26.38 23.51 13.85
C GLU A 93 -26.13 22.00 13.75
N LYS A 94 -26.14 21.45 12.53
CA LYS A 94 -25.92 20.02 12.29
C LYS A 94 -24.43 19.72 12.36
N VAL A 95 -24.10 18.69 13.12
CA VAL A 95 -22.76 18.10 13.12
C VAL A 95 -22.57 17.34 11.81
N GLN A 96 -21.46 17.62 11.14
CA GLN A 96 -21.02 16.92 9.93
C GLN A 96 -19.59 16.45 10.11
N TYR A 97 -19.25 15.37 9.39
CA TYR A 97 -17.92 14.78 9.43
C TYR A 97 -17.33 14.70 8.02
N ARG A 98 -16.13 15.26 7.85
CA ARG A 98 -15.35 15.16 6.61
C ARG A 98 -14.03 14.49 6.87
N LEU A 99 -13.55 13.79 5.85
CA LEU A 99 -12.23 13.21 5.86
C LEU A 99 -11.21 14.24 5.37
N THR A 100 -10.16 14.38 6.16
CA THR A 100 -8.95 15.12 5.81
C THR A 100 -7.75 14.22 6.12
N VAL A 101 -6.55 14.74 5.90
CA VAL A 101 -5.32 14.17 6.44
C VAL A 101 -4.59 15.18 7.32
N LYS A 102 -3.84 14.69 8.31
CA LYS A 102 -2.97 15.51 9.17
C LYS A 102 -1.66 14.77 9.44
N GLU A 103 -0.63 15.49 9.88
CA GLU A 103 0.55 14.86 10.50
C GLU A 103 0.15 14.07 11.76
N LYS A 104 1.06 13.24 12.28
CA LYS A 104 0.80 12.44 13.50
C LYS A 104 0.30 13.36 14.61
N ALA A 105 -0.81 12.97 15.23
CA ALA A 105 -1.39 13.72 16.34
C ALA A 105 -0.40 13.89 17.49
N VAL A 106 -0.43 15.07 18.12
CA VAL A 106 0.37 15.42 19.31
C VAL A 106 -0.48 15.54 20.58
N ASN A 107 -1.81 15.38 20.46
CA ASN A 107 -2.77 15.44 21.56
C ASN A 107 -3.79 14.29 21.44
N ALA A 108 -4.41 13.91 22.56
CA ALA A 108 -5.28 12.74 22.65
C ALA A 108 -6.56 12.85 21.78
N ASP A 109 -7.10 14.06 21.61
CA ASP A 109 -8.32 14.26 20.82
C ASP A 109 -8.06 14.09 19.33
N ASP A 110 -7.00 14.73 18.80
CA ASP A 110 -6.56 14.54 17.42
C ASP A 110 -6.12 13.09 17.19
N GLN A 111 -5.53 12.43 18.19
CA GLN A 111 -5.12 11.03 18.09
C GLN A 111 -6.34 10.13 17.84
N LYS A 112 -7.40 10.25 18.63
CA LYS A 112 -8.64 9.48 18.41
C LYS A 112 -9.29 9.77 17.07
N ARG A 113 -9.10 10.98 16.51
CA ARG A 113 -9.57 11.34 15.15
C ARG A 113 -8.74 10.69 14.05
N GLN A 114 -7.54 10.21 14.34
CA GLN A 114 -6.65 9.48 13.42
C GLN A 114 -6.69 7.95 13.61
N GLU A 115 -7.51 7.48 14.55
CA GLU A 115 -7.66 6.08 14.90
C GLU A 115 -8.95 5.51 14.30
N TRP A 116 -8.82 4.35 13.67
CA TRP A 116 -9.87 3.72 12.88
C TRP A 116 -10.07 2.28 13.31
N LEU A 117 -11.33 1.89 13.43
CA LEU A 117 -11.80 0.56 13.76
C LEU A 117 -12.28 -0.13 12.48
N PHE A 118 -11.83 -1.36 12.27
CA PHE A 118 -12.28 -2.19 11.16
C PHE A 118 -13.34 -3.16 11.67
N ARG A 119 -14.49 -3.19 11.01
CA ARG A 119 -15.59 -4.10 11.33
C ARG A 119 -15.87 -4.99 10.15
N LYS A 120 -16.14 -6.27 10.43
CA LYS A 120 -16.55 -7.22 9.40
C LYS A 120 -17.86 -6.77 8.76
N SER A 121 -17.90 -6.75 7.43
CA SER A 121 -19.13 -6.74 6.65
C SER A 121 -19.27 -8.07 5.92
N ASP A 122 -20.36 -8.23 5.18
CA ASP A 122 -20.60 -9.40 4.36
C ASP A 122 -19.56 -9.52 3.23
N ASP A 123 -19.37 -10.74 2.70
CA ASP A 123 -18.63 -11.03 1.47
C ASP A 123 -17.20 -10.47 1.34
N GLY A 124 -16.46 -10.39 2.46
CA GLY A 124 -15.06 -9.95 2.48
C GLY A 124 -14.87 -8.43 2.43
N TYR A 125 -15.95 -7.67 2.64
CA TYR A 125 -15.91 -6.22 2.82
C TYR A 125 -15.74 -5.83 4.29
N HIS A 126 -15.31 -4.59 4.50
CA HIS A 126 -15.11 -4.00 5.81
C HIS A 126 -15.89 -2.70 5.91
N ARG A 127 -16.45 -2.43 7.09
CA ARG A 127 -16.88 -1.09 7.48
C ARG A 127 -15.80 -0.48 8.35
N ILE A 128 -15.38 0.73 8.00
CA ILE A 128 -14.28 1.43 8.67
C ILE A 128 -14.90 2.58 9.44
N GLN A 129 -14.65 2.65 10.75
CA GLN A 129 -15.27 3.64 11.62
C GLN A 129 -14.21 4.38 12.42
N ASN A 130 -14.37 5.69 12.58
CA ASN A 130 -13.45 6.48 13.39
C ASN A 130 -13.68 6.27 14.90
N LEU A 131 -12.60 6.19 15.68
CA LEU A 131 -12.70 5.96 17.12
C LEU A 131 -13.26 7.17 17.88
N PHE A 132 -12.90 8.40 17.50
CA PHE A 132 -13.42 9.61 18.14
C PHE A 132 -14.95 9.65 18.07
N SER A 133 -15.53 9.46 16.89
CA SER A 133 -16.99 9.47 16.72
C SER A 133 -17.66 8.26 17.37
N TYR A 134 -17.03 7.08 17.32
CA TYR A 134 -17.55 5.88 17.99
C TYR A 134 -17.74 6.08 19.50
N ASN A 135 -16.80 6.79 20.15
CA ASN A 135 -16.88 7.09 21.58
C ASN A 135 -17.99 8.10 21.92
N GLU A 136 -18.39 8.97 20.98
CA GLU A 136 -19.54 9.88 21.13
C GLU A 136 -20.86 9.16 20.85
N ASP A 137 -20.94 8.45 19.72
CA ASP A 137 -22.09 7.66 19.28
C ASP A 137 -21.61 6.48 18.41
N PRO A 138 -21.82 5.22 18.85
CA PRO A 138 -21.42 4.01 18.12
C PRO A 138 -21.98 3.89 16.71
N LEU A 139 -23.02 4.64 16.36
CA LEU A 139 -23.62 4.67 15.02
C LEU A 139 -23.01 5.74 14.11
N THR A 140 -22.00 6.50 14.51
CA THR A 140 -21.44 7.61 13.72
C THR A 140 -20.02 7.40 13.20
N GLY A 141 -19.64 8.20 12.20
CA GLY A 141 -18.28 8.30 11.64
C GLY A 141 -17.81 7.07 10.88
N PHE A 142 -18.74 6.39 10.21
CA PHE A 142 -18.41 5.37 9.22
C PHE A 142 -17.89 6.03 7.94
N LEU A 143 -16.76 5.53 7.45
CA LEU A 143 -16.16 5.95 6.19
C LEU A 143 -17.12 5.63 5.04
N THR A 144 -17.61 6.67 4.37
CA THR A 144 -18.71 6.57 3.41
C THR A 144 -18.37 7.28 2.12
N LEU A 145 -18.53 6.59 0.99
CA LEU A 145 -18.58 7.23 -0.32
C LEU A 145 -19.88 8.04 -0.39
N ASN A 146 -19.80 9.37 -0.57
CA ASN A 146 -20.97 10.23 -0.40
C ASN A 146 -22.10 9.91 -1.39
N GLU A 147 -21.77 9.38 -2.56
CA GLU A 147 -22.70 9.01 -3.62
C GLU A 147 -22.36 7.62 -4.16
N ALA A 148 -23.35 6.81 -4.48
CA ALA A 148 -23.14 5.47 -5.04
C ALA A 148 -22.73 5.52 -6.54
N SER A 149 -21.84 6.43 -6.91
CA SER A 149 -21.34 6.59 -8.28
C SER A 149 -19.90 6.11 -8.41
N GLY A 150 -19.53 5.70 -9.63
CA GLY A 150 -18.15 5.39 -10.00
C GLY A 150 -17.35 6.61 -10.45
N ASP A 151 -17.89 7.80 -10.25
CA ASP A 151 -17.28 9.04 -10.72
C ASP A 151 -16.03 9.39 -9.91
N ASN A 152 -15.08 10.03 -10.57
CA ASN A 152 -13.92 10.61 -9.90
C ASN A 152 -14.32 11.84 -9.10
N HIS A 153 -13.56 12.15 -8.05
CA HIS A 153 -13.72 13.32 -7.19
C HIS A 153 -14.98 13.31 -6.30
N VAL A 154 -15.64 12.16 -6.18
CA VAL A 154 -16.75 11.99 -5.23
C VAL A 154 -16.20 12.10 -3.81
N PRO A 155 -16.73 12.98 -2.95
CA PRO A 155 -16.23 13.12 -1.59
C PRO A 155 -16.37 11.84 -0.77
N ILE A 156 -15.37 11.55 0.06
CA ILE A 156 -15.47 10.53 1.10
C ILE A 156 -15.68 11.24 2.44
N VAL A 157 -16.74 10.84 3.15
CA VAL A 157 -17.27 11.53 4.33
C VAL A 157 -17.48 10.56 5.50
N GLY A 158 -17.59 11.10 6.71
CA GLY A 158 -18.07 10.34 7.86
C GLY A 158 -19.59 10.43 7.94
N ARG A 159 -20.27 9.29 8.03
CA ARG A 159 -21.74 9.25 8.14
C ARG A 159 -22.20 8.34 9.27
N LEU A 160 -23.49 8.43 9.56
CA LEU A 160 -24.20 7.45 10.37
C LEU A 160 -24.15 6.07 9.71
N TYR A 161 -24.18 5.03 10.52
CA TYR A 161 -24.29 3.65 10.07
C TYR A 161 -25.51 3.50 9.18
N ALA A 162 -25.29 2.94 8.00
CA ALA A 162 -26.33 2.48 7.12
C ALA A 162 -25.87 1.17 6.48
N ASN A 163 -26.78 0.20 6.39
CA ASN A 163 -26.48 -1.07 5.74
C ASN A 163 -26.48 -0.89 4.21
N GLN A 164 -25.44 -0.23 3.68
CA GLN A 164 -25.32 0.17 2.29
C GLN A 164 -23.90 -0.02 1.76
N LEU A 165 -23.81 -0.33 0.46
CA LEU A 165 -22.55 -0.59 -0.24
C LEU A 165 -21.59 0.61 -0.26
N THR A 166 -22.08 1.84 -0.06
CA THR A 166 -21.24 3.03 0.02
C THR A 166 -20.38 3.08 1.29
N GLN A 167 -20.70 2.28 2.32
CA GLN A 167 -19.91 2.13 3.54
C GLN A 167 -19.04 0.86 3.57
N GLU A 168 -19.04 0.10 2.48
CA GLU A 168 -18.33 -1.16 2.39
C GLU A 168 -17.06 -1.02 1.56
N TRP A 169 -15.95 -1.43 2.16
CA TRP A 169 -14.61 -1.25 1.60
C TRP A 169 -13.90 -2.59 1.51
N ARG A 170 -13.43 -2.91 0.31
CA ARG A 170 -12.53 -4.03 0.09
C ARG A 170 -11.10 -3.55 0.26
N LEU A 171 -10.38 -4.19 1.17
CA LEU A 171 -8.95 -3.96 1.39
C LEU A 171 -8.16 -4.83 0.41
N ILE A 172 -7.46 -4.21 -0.52
CA ILE A 172 -6.58 -4.89 -1.47
C ILE A 172 -5.14 -4.73 -0.96
N ASN A 173 -4.62 -5.76 -0.30
CA ASN A 173 -3.27 -5.76 0.24
C ASN A 173 -2.23 -5.70 -0.90
N ARG A 174 -1.30 -4.75 -0.83
CA ARG A 174 -0.17 -4.52 -1.76
C ARG A 174 1.18 -4.90 -1.17
N THR A 175 1.17 -5.46 0.03
CA THR A 175 2.36 -5.92 0.74
C THR A 175 2.35 -7.43 0.99
N ARG A 176 3.53 -7.97 1.30
CA ARG A 176 3.73 -9.30 1.89
C ARG A 176 4.72 -9.20 3.04
N THR A 177 4.49 -9.98 4.07
CA THR A 177 5.48 -10.21 5.13
C THR A 177 6.67 -11.00 4.57
N GLY A 178 7.81 -10.92 5.24
CA GLY A 178 8.98 -11.70 4.86
C GLY A 178 8.71 -13.21 4.84
N SER A 179 7.97 -13.72 5.82
CA SER A 179 7.61 -15.15 5.90
C SER A 179 6.67 -15.59 4.77
N GLU A 180 5.73 -14.73 4.33
CA GLU A 180 4.90 -15.01 3.16
C GLU A 180 5.75 -15.09 1.88
N ILE A 181 6.76 -14.23 1.75
CA ILE A 181 7.68 -14.25 0.60
C ILE A 181 8.59 -15.48 0.65
N GLU A 182 9.14 -15.85 1.80
CA GLU A 182 9.91 -17.09 1.98
C GLU A 182 9.07 -18.32 1.62
N ALA A 183 7.84 -18.39 2.13
CA ALA A 183 6.92 -19.49 1.84
C ALA A 183 6.55 -19.58 0.35
N MET A 184 6.48 -18.46 -0.36
CA MET A 184 6.29 -18.42 -1.81
C MET A 184 7.55 -18.84 -2.57
N ALA A 185 8.72 -18.36 -2.14
CA ALA A 185 10.01 -18.70 -2.73
C ALA A 185 10.30 -20.20 -2.60
N GLU A 186 9.95 -20.83 -1.48
CA GLU A 186 10.08 -22.28 -1.29
C GLU A 186 9.24 -23.11 -2.27
N LYS A 187 8.11 -22.56 -2.74
CA LYS A 187 7.26 -23.20 -3.77
C LYS A 187 7.76 -22.94 -5.19
N THR A 188 8.68 -22.00 -5.36
CA THR A 188 9.24 -21.61 -6.66
C THR A 188 10.63 -22.23 -6.80
N THR A 189 10.77 -23.30 -7.59
CA THR A 189 12.04 -24.06 -7.71
C THR A 189 13.27 -23.18 -7.92
N PHE A 190 13.14 -22.09 -8.69
CA PHE A 190 14.23 -21.16 -8.98
C PHE A 190 14.62 -20.23 -7.80
N LEU A 191 13.71 -20.01 -6.84
CA LEU A 191 13.93 -19.18 -5.66
C LEU A 191 14.04 -19.97 -4.36
N LYS A 192 14.04 -21.31 -4.44
CA LYS A 192 14.05 -22.17 -3.25
C LYS A 192 15.24 -21.83 -2.34
N GLY A 193 15.00 -21.63 -1.06
CA GLY A 193 16.00 -21.18 -0.09
C GLY A 193 16.30 -19.68 -0.12
N ALA A 194 15.46 -18.85 -0.76
CA ALA A 194 15.62 -17.40 -0.72
C ALA A 194 15.59 -16.88 0.72
N LYS A 195 16.59 -16.09 1.08
CA LYS A 195 16.74 -15.56 2.44
C LYS A 195 16.18 -14.16 2.56
N ASN A 196 15.31 -13.95 3.54
CA ASN A 196 14.91 -12.63 3.98
C ASN A 196 16.06 -11.94 4.73
N LEU A 197 16.51 -10.78 4.26
CA LEU A 197 17.57 -10.03 4.94
C LEU A 197 17.03 -9.02 5.96
N LEU A 198 15.75 -8.66 5.89
CA LEU A 198 15.12 -7.61 6.69
C LEU A 198 13.71 -8.03 7.16
N PRO A 199 13.58 -8.85 8.22
CA PRO A 199 12.30 -9.44 8.61
C PRO A 199 11.33 -8.50 9.34
N SER A 200 11.77 -7.30 9.72
CA SER A 200 11.04 -6.45 10.67
C SER A 200 9.79 -5.78 10.12
N TYR A 201 9.69 -5.58 8.80
CA TYR A 201 8.60 -4.84 8.17
C TYR A 201 8.07 -5.56 6.93
N PRO A 202 6.80 -5.30 6.54
CA PRO A 202 6.26 -5.84 5.30
C PRO A 202 6.97 -5.25 4.07
N TYR A 203 7.00 -6.02 3.00
CA TYR A 203 7.55 -5.66 1.70
C TYR A 203 6.43 -5.20 0.76
N LEU A 204 6.50 -3.96 0.30
CA LEU A 204 5.63 -3.37 -0.71
C LEU A 204 6.03 -3.86 -2.10
N GLN A 205 5.07 -4.43 -2.81
CA GLN A 205 5.24 -4.79 -4.21
C GLN A 205 5.33 -3.52 -5.07
N ILE A 206 6.36 -3.44 -5.89
CA ILE A 206 6.58 -2.34 -6.85
C ILE A 206 5.76 -2.63 -8.09
N PRO A 207 4.86 -1.73 -8.52
CA PRO A 207 4.14 -1.90 -9.78
C PRO A 207 5.11 -2.23 -10.93
N ASN A 208 4.81 -3.28 -11.69
CA ASN A 208 5.73 -3.84 -12.68
C ASN A 208 6.19 -2.80 -13.71
N GLN A 209 5.27 -1.96 -14.19
CA GLN A 209 5.61 -0.91 -15.14
C GLN A 209 6.51 0.17 -14.51
N MET A 210 6.32 0.45 -13.22
CA MET A 210 7.14 1.38 -12.48
C MET A 210 8.55 0.84 -12.23
N PHE A 211 8.69 -0.46 -11.96
CA PHE A 211 9.99 -1.14 -11.87
C PHE A 211 10.82 -0.92 -13.15
N LEU A 212 10.17 -1.05 -14.32
CA LEU A 212 10.77 -0.75 -15.62
C LEU A 212 11.10 0.74 -15.80
N THR A 213 10.25 1.64 -15.31
CA THR A 213 10.49 3.08 -15.37
C THR A 213 11.72 3.48 -14.55
N ILE A 214 11.82 3.03 -13.29
CA ILE A 214 13.00 3.27 -12.44
C ILE A 214 14.27 2.82 -13.15
N TYR A 215 14.24 1.64 -13.78
CA TYR A 215 15.38 1.10 -14.52
C TYR A 215 15.79 2.01 -15.68
N LYS A 216 14.82 2.34 -16.54
CA LYS A 216 15.06 3.17 -17.73
C LYS A 216 15.57 4.56 -17.35
N ASP A 217 15.02 5.15 -16.28
CA ASP A 217 15.45 6.45 -15.80
C ASP A 217 16.86 6.41 -15.21
N ALA A 218 17.21 5.36 -14.46
CA ALA A 218 18.56 5.17 -13.95
C ALA A 218 19.60 4.99 -15.08
N VAL A 219 19.29 4.18 -16.11
CA VAL A 219 20.15 4.03 -17.29
C VAL A 219 20.31 5.38 -18.01
N LYS A 220 19.21 6.12 -18.20
CA LYS A 220 19.23 7.43 -18.88
C LYS A 220 20.09 8.46 -18.14
N ARG A 221 20.11 8.43 -16.80
CA ARG A 221 20.97 9.29 -15.99
C ARG A 221 22.43 8.83 -15.92
N GLY A 222 22.73 7.60 -16.37
CA GLY A 222 24.05 7.00 -16.25
C GLY A 222 24.35 6.45 -14.85
N ASP A 223 23.33 6.30 -13.99
CA ASP A 223 23.49 5.75 -12.63
C ASP A 223 23.76 4.23 -12.66
N ILE A 224 23.27 3.55 -13.71
CA ILE A 224 23.53 2.12 -13.96
C ILE A 224 23.89 1.89 -15.43
N PRO A 225 24.73 0.88 -15.74
CA PRO A 225 25.06 0.50 -17.12
C PRO A 225 23.83 0.21 -17.99
N GLY A 226 23.95 0.46 -19.29
CA GLY A 226 22.92 0.08 -20.27
C GLY A 226 22.85 -1.44 -20.47
N PRO A 227 21.75 -1.97 -21.06
CA PRO A 227 21.60 -3.40 -21.35
C PRO A 227 22.66 -3.99 -22.30
N ASN A 228 23.36 -3.15 -23.06
CA ASN A 228 24.40 -3.56 -24.01
C ASN A 228 25.83 -3.49 -23.44
N ASP A 229 25.99 -3.20 -22.15
CA ASP A 229 27.29 -3.14 -21.51
C ASP A 229 27.83 -4.57 -21.27
N SER A 230 29.11 -4.82 -21.55
CA SER A 230 29.75 -6.12 -21.36
C SER A 230 30.04 -6.47 -19.89
N HIS A 231 29.99 -5.49 -18.97
CA HIS A 231 30.22 -5.67 -17.53
C HIS A 231 28.92 -5.91 -16.74
N PHE A 232 27.92 -6.46 -17.40
CA PHE A 232 26.57 -6.59 -16.90
C PHE A 232 26.40 -7.78 -15.94
N ASP A 233 26.91 -7.62 -14.72
CA ASP A 233 27.01 -8.69 -13.73
C ASP A 233 26.27 -8.37 -12.41
N LYS A 234 26.77 -8.92 -11.29
CA LYS A 234 26.27 -8.69 -9.94
C LYS A 234 26.20 -7.22 -9.56
N GLN A 235 27.16 -6.40 -9.98
CA GLN A 235 27.21 -4.97 -9.66
C GLN A 235 25.98 -4.23 -10.19
N HIS A 236 25.51 -4.63 -11.38
CA HIS A 236 24.32 -4.04 -11.99
C HIS A 236 23.05 -4.30 -11.18
N ALA A 237 22.86 -5.52 -10.70
CA ALA A 237 21.70 -5.88 -9.89
C ALA A 237 21.70 -5.18 -8.53
N PHE A 238 22.88 -5.04 -7.90
CA PHE A 238 23.00 -4.23 -6.68
C PHE A 238 22.75 -2.74 -6.94
N ALA A 239 23.33 -2.18 -8.00
CA ALA A 239 23.14 -0.78 -8.35
C ALA A 239 21.66 -0.49 -8.66
N PHE A 240 20.95 -1.40 -9.33
CA PHE A 240 19.53 -1.24 -9.56
C PHE A 240 18.69 -1.35 -8.27
N LYS A 241 18.99 -2.29 -7.36
CA LYS A 241 18.32 -2.34 -6.04
C LYS A 241 18.53 -1.03 -5.26
N ASP A 242 19.73 -0.44 -5.36
CA ASP A 242 20.01 0.88 -4.79
C ASP A 242 19.17 1.99 -5.45
N GLN A 243 19.03 2.00 -6.77
CA GLN A 243 18.17 2.95 -7.47
C GLN A 243 16.70 2.83 -7.08
N VAL A 244 16.20 1.62 -6.81
CA VAL A 244 14.85 1.43 -6.25
C VAL A 244 14.72 2.06 -4.86
N ASN A 245 15.72 1.84 -3.99
CA ASN A 245 15.71 2.43 -2.64
C ASN A 245 15.79 3.95 -2.69
N LYS A 246 16.68 4.50 -3.53
CA LYS A 246 16.80 5.93 -3.76
C LYS A 246 15.48 6.53 -4.26
N TRP A 247 14.88 5.91 -5.28
CA TRP A 247 13.57 6.32 -5.79
C TRP A 247 12.52 6.33 -4.68
N ALA A 248 12.47 5.28 -3.85
CA ALA A 248 11.49 5.19 -2.78
C ALA A 248 11.67 6.29 -1.74
N ASN A 249 12.91 6.54 -1.30
CA ASN A 249 13.23 7.61 -0.35
C ASN A 249 12.89 9.01 -0.89
N GLU A 250 12.99 9.21 -2.20
CA GLU A 250 12.66 10.50 -2.85
C GLU A 250 11.16 10.70 -3.07
N ASN A 251 10.35 9.64 -3.07
CA ASN A 251 8.95 9.70 -3.52
C ASN A 251 7.92 9.24 -2.48
N LEU A 252 8.36 8.49 -1.45
CA LEU A 252 7.52 7.94 -0.39
C LEU A 252 8.04 8.47 0.96
N THR A 253 7.19 9.18 1.68
CA THR A 253 7.54 9.76 2.98
C THR A 253 7.21 8.83 4.15
N ALA A 254 6.23 7.93 4.00
CA ALA A 254 5.92 6.98 5.06
C ALA A 254 7.04 5.96 5.21
N ASN A 255 7.36 5.63 6.47
CA ASN A 255 8.35 4.63 6.83
C ASN A 255 7.64 3.34 7.31
N GLN A 256 8.40 2.31 7.66
CA GLN A 256 7.90 1.00 8.16
C GLN A 256 7.39 0.00 7.10
N PHE A 257 7.88 0.09 5.87
CA PHE A 257 7.81 -0.99 4.89
C PHE A 257 9.10 -0.98 4.04
N TYR A 258 9.41 -2.12 3.44
CA TYR A 258 10.52 -2.25 2.48
C TYR A 258 9.99 -2.29 1.06
N MET A 259 10.81 -1.89 0.08
CA MET A 259 10.49 -2.10 -1.32
C MET A 259 10.92 -3.50 -1.74
N LEU A 260 10.02 -4.29 -2.30
CA LEU A 260 10.35 -5.64 -2.74
C LEU A 260 11.16 -5.62 -4.03
N THR A 261 12.46 -5.84 -3.89
CA THR A 261 13.39 -6.08 -5.01
C THR A 261 14.32 -7.22 -4.61
N GLY A 262 13.96 -8.42 -5.02
CA GLY A 262 14.77 -9.61 -4.77
C GLY A 262 15.87 -9.79 -5.81
N MET A 263 16.91 -10.51 -5.44
CA MET A 263 18.02 -10.89 -6.31
C MET A 263 18.23 -12.39 -6.29
N VAL A 264 18.65 -12.95 -7.42
CA VAL A 264 19.09 -14.34 -7.57
C VAL A 264 20.45 -14.35 -8.23
N PHE A 265 21.39 -15.08 -7.62
CA PHE A 265 22.67 -15.42 -8.21
C PHE A 265 22.69 -16.88 -8.63
N GLY A 266 23.28 -17.15 -9.79
CA GLY A 266 23.39 -18.49 -10.34
C GLY A 266 24.51 -18.61 -11.35
N VAL A 267 24.43 -19.67 -12.15
CA VAL A 267 25.40 -19.98 -13.22
C VAL A 267 24.68 -20.43 -14.48
N ASP A 268 25.13 -19.94 -15.64
CA ASP A 268 24.77 -20.42 -16.97
C ASP A 268 26.00 -21.13 -17.57
N GLY A 269 26.01 -22.46 -17.51
CA GLY A 269 27.23 -23.24 -17.69
C GLY A 269 28.28 -22.88 -16.63
N GLU A 270 29.39 -22.32 -17.07
CA GLU A 270 30.48 -21.83 -16.20
C GLU A 270 30.38 -20.32 -15.90
N ASN A 271 29.47 -19.60 -16.58
CA ASN A 271 29.38 -18.15 -16.46
C ASN A 271 28.50 -17.73 -15.29
N PRO A 272 28.92 -16.78 -14.44
CA PRO A 272 28.05 -16.19 -13.43
C PRO A 272 26.82 -15.53 -14.05
N ALA A 273 25.66 -15.75 -13.46
CA ALA A 273 24.41 -15.14 -13.90
C ALA A 273 23.67 -14.51 -12.71
N THR A 274 22.98 -13.40 -12.99
CA THR A 274 22.17 -12.69 -11.98
C THR A 274 20.81 -12.33 -12.58
N ALA A 275 19.76 -12.40 -11.77
CA ALA A 275 18.46 -11.86 -12.09
C ALA A 275 17.88 -11.09 -10.91
N LEU A 276 17.03 -10.11 -11.21
CA LEU A 276 16.19 -9.45 -10.23
C LEU A 276 14.80 -10.08 -10.27
N TRP A 277 14.07 -10.02 -9.17
CA TRP A 277 12.71 -10.53 -9.09
C TRP A 277 11.84 -9.71 -8.14
N GLY A 278 10.54 -9.82 -8.33
CA GLY A 278 9.51 -9.23 -7.49
C GLY A 278 8.23 -10.03 -7.59
N LEU A 279 7.09 -9.38 -7.34
CA LEU A 279 5.77 -9.99 -7.41
C LEU A 279 4.94 -9.36 -8.51
N LYS A 280 4.05 -10.16 -9.11
CA LYS A 280 3.18 -9.74 -10.20
C LYS A 280 2.07 -8.79 -9.71
N ASP A 281 1.79 -7.72 -10.47
CA ASP A 281 0.84 -6.65 -10.09
C ASP A 281 -0.57 -7.10 -9.70
N ASP A 282 -1.08 -8.10 -10.42
CA ASP A 282 -2.45 -8.63 -10.33
C ASP A 282 -2.53 -9.93 -9.50
N ASP A 283 -1.38 -10.52 -9.17
CA ASP A 283 -1.27 -11.71 -8.33
C ASP A 283 0.02 -11.68 -7.50
N LEU A 284 -0.10 -11.18 -6.28
CA LEU A 284 1.02 -11.11 -5.33
C LEU A 284 1.46 -12.48 -4.80
N ASN A 285 0.90 -13.59 -5.29
CA ASN A 285 1.40 -14.94 -5.02
C ASN A 285 2.24 -15.48 -6.19
N ALA A 286 2.37 -14.71 -7.27
CA ALA A 286 3.18 -15.04 -8.43
C ALA A 286 4.46 -14.19 -8.48
N VAL A 287 5.57 -14.87 -8.73
CA VAL A 287 6.88 -14.24 -8.95
C VAL A 287 6.97 -13.70 -10.36
N ILE A 288 7.62 -12.54 -10.50
CA ILE A 288 8.03 -12.00 -11.79
C ILE A 288 9.53 -11.73 -11.78
N TYR A 289 10.21 -12.13 -12.85
CA TYR A 289 11.64 -11.93 -13.03
C TYR A 289 11.88 -10.74 -13.93
N PHE A 290 12.89 -9.94 -13.60
CA PHE A 290 13.41 -8.89 -14.43
C PHE A 290 14.74 -9.32 -15.03
N ILE A 291 14.73 -9.52 -16.35
CA ILE A 291 15.91 -9.81 -17.14
C ILE A 291 16.46 -8.47 -17.61
N THR A 292 17.52 -8.05 -16.93
CA THR A 292 18.15 -6.75 -17.10
C THR A 292 18.70 -6.61 -18.53
N GLN A 293 19.23 -7.67 -19.17
CA GLN A 293 19.84 -7.57 -20.52
C GLN A 293 18.83 -7.18 -21.60
N ASN A 294 17.59 -7.65 -21.47
CA ASN A 294 16.53 -7.40 -22.45
C ASN A 294 15.48 -6.41 -21.94
N VAL A 295 15.73 -5.79 -20.78
CA VAL A 295 14.85 -4.83 -20.09
C VAL A 295 13.40 -5.31 -20.08
N LYS A 296 13.19 -6.56 -19.66
CA LYS A 296 11.90 -7.23 -19.77
C LYS A 296 11.54 -7.93 -18.46
N LEU A 297 10.26 -7.81 -18.11
CA LEU A 297 9.63 -8.61 -17.07
C LEU A 297 9.04 -9.89 -17.68
N GLN A 298 9.26 -11.01 -17.01
CA GLN A 298 8.74 -12.31 -17.44
C GLN A 298 8.40 -13.20 -16.26
N VAL A 299 7.38 -14.05 -16.43
CA VAL A 299 6.98 -15.05 -15.44
C VAL A 299 7.86 -16.30 -15.52
N ALA A 300 8.36 -16.62 -16.73
CA ALA A 300 9.28 -17.72 -16.92
C ALA A 300 10.59 -17.46 -16.19
N ALA A 301 11.06 -18.45 -15.44
CA ALA A 301 12.34 -18.38 -14.76
C ALA A 301 13.47 -18.14 -15.77
N PRO A 302 14.53 -17.40 -15.39
CA PRO A 302 15.73 -17.26 -16.19
C PRO A 302 16.36 -18.62 -16.54
N ALA A 303 17.00 -18.71 -17.71
CA ALA A 303 17.65 -19.92 -18.20
C ALA A 303 19.04 -20.16 -17.58
N PHE A 304 19.16 -20.05 -16.25
CA PHE A 304 20.39 -20.36 -15.52
C PHE A 304 20.09 -21.17 -14.26
N THR A 305 21.08 -21.81 -13.66
CA THR A 305 20.88 -22.55 -12.40
C THR A 305 21.04 -21.60 -11.22
N ALA A 306 19.94 -21.31 -10.51
CA ALA A 306 19.98 -20.52 -9.27
C ALA A 306 20.82 -21.24 -8.19
N LYS A 307 21.64 -20.46 -7.48
CA LYS A 307 22.49 -20.94 -6.37
C LYS A 307 22.13 -20.28 -5.05
N ASN A 308 21.85 -18.97 -5.08
CA ASN A 308 21.45 -18.20 -3.91
C ASN A 308 20.42 -17.15 -4.31
N ALA A 309 19.43 -16.92 -3.46
CA ALA A 309 18.46 -15.85 -3.61
C ALA A 309 18.28 -15.11 -2.28
N PHE A 310 17.97 -13.82 -2.35
CA PHE A 310 17.67 -12.99 -1.18
C PHE A 310 16.79 -11.81 -1.58
N PHE A 311 16.18 -11.17 -0.59
CA PHE A 311 15.33 -9.99 -0.79
C PHE A 311 15.39 -9.00 0.37
#